data_AF-A0A520UH72-F1
#
_entry.id   AF-A0A520UH72-F1
#
_cell.length_a   1.000
_cell.length_b   1.000
_cell.length_c   1.000
_cell.angle_alpha   90.00
_cell.angle_beta   90.00
_cell.angle_gamma   90.00
#
_symmetry.space_group_name_H-M   'P 1'
#
loop_
_entity.id
_entity.type
_entity.pdbx_description
1 polymer ?
#
loop_
_entity_poly.entity_id
_entity_poly.type
_entity_poly.pdbx_seq_one_letter_code
_entity_poly.pdbx_strand_id
1 'polypeptide(L)'
;MKKSVFLLVLLNVSIAQSQKIYTVPYSYMADLNVFVTNKDYKADLNVYKVSKPYEIKNNSGLWFFTNKKYDSDKKIFFCDYEYQADLKIFFVKKKYQAKWKNSEKKHLLF
;
A
#
# COMPACT_ATOMS: atom_id res chain seq x y z
N MET A 1 20.23 33.38 34.55
CA MET A 1 18.89 32.82 34.78
C MET A 1 18.34 32.31 33.46
N LYS A 2 17.90 31.06 33.49
CA LYS A 2 17.48 30.21 32.37
C LYS A 2 16.23 30.80 31.69
N LYS A 3 16.28 31.01 30.38
CA LYS A 3 15.08 31.07 29.53
C LYS A 3 15.34 30.25 28.27
N SER A 4 15.46 28.94 28.48
CA SER A 4 15.41 27.97 27.39
C SER A 4 14.03 28.06 26.75
N VAL A 5 13.95 28.68 25.58
CA VAL A 5 12.75 28.62 24.73
C VAL A 5 12.76 27.24 24.07
N PHE A 6 12.14 26.28 24.74
CA PHE A 6 11.92 24.93 24.22
C PHE A 6 10.71 25.00 23.29
N LEU A 7 10.95 25.25 22.00
CA LEU A 7 9.91 25.22 20.97
C LEU A 7 9.52 23.76 20.72
N LEU A 8 8.52 23.29 21.46
CA LEU A 8 7.94 21.95 21.31
C LEU A 8 7.12 21.91 20.02
N VAL A 9 7.76 21.61 18.90
CA VAL A 9 7.09 21.30 17.63
C VAL A 9 6.30 20.01 17.82
N LEU A 10 4.98 20.15 17.98
CA LEU A 10 4.03 19.05 17.98
C LEU A 10 4.01 18.40 16.59
N LEU A 11 4.86 17.39 16.41
CA LEU A 11 4.80 16.44 15.31
C LEU A 11 3.47 15.67 15.41
N ASN A 12 2.41 16.23 14.81
CA ASN A 12 1.22 15.49 14.49
C ASN A 12 1.60 14.51 13.37
N VAL A 13 2.12 13.33 13.74
CA VAL A 13 2.23 12.19 12.83
C VAL A 13 0.80 11.76 12.51
N SER A 14 0.23 12.39 11.48
CA SER A 14 -1.00 11.91 10.87
C SER A 14 -0.71 10.48 10.43
N ILE A 15 -1.39 9.51 11.02
CA ILE A 15 -1.27 8.10 10.63
C ILE A 15 -1.84 8.03 9.21
N ALA A 16 -0.98 8.17 8.21
CA ALA A 16 -1.39 8.21 6.82
C ALA A 16 -2.16 6.92 6.50
N GLN A 17 -3.46 7.07 6.22
CA GLN A 17 -4.27 6.01 5.64
C GLN A 17 -3.82 5.86 4.19
N SER A 18 -2.72 5.13 3.97
CA SER A 18 -2.22 4.77 2.65
C SER A 18 -2.86 3.46 2.18
N GLN A 19 -2.88 3.25 0.86
CA GLN A 19 -3.38 2.09 0.10
C GLN A 19 -4.71 2.30 -0.62
N LYS A 20 -5.00 3.54 -1.01
CA LYS A 20 -5.90 3.86 -2.10
C LYS A 20 -5.13 3.75 -3.42
N ILE A 21 -5.52 2.76 -4.23
CA ILE A 21 -4.76 2.29 -5.38
C ILE A 21 -5.46 2.69 -6.67
N TYR A 22 -4.69 3.22 -7.63
CA TYR A 22 -5.15 3.44 -9.00
C TYR A 22 -4.38 2.53 -9.95
N THR A 23 -5.09 1.77 -10.79
CA THR A 23 -4.45 0.90 -11.78
C THR A 23 -4.15 1.69 -13.06
N VAL A 24 -2.92 1.58 -13.55
CA VAL A 24 -2.50 2.17 -14.83
C VAL A 24 -2.31 1.08 -15.89
N PRO A 25 -2.48 1.42 -17.19
CA PRO A 25 -2.38 0.44 -18.28
C PRO A 25 -0.94 0.07 -18.67
N TYR A 26 0.06 0.85 -18.26
CA TYR A 26 1.46 0.63 -18.63
C TYR A 26 2.41 0.80 -17.45
N SER A 27 3.45 -0.04 -17.39
CA SER A 27 4.44 -0.06 -16.29
C SER A 27 5.12 1.29 -16.05
N TYR A 28 5.52 2.00 -17.10
CA TYR A 28 6.21 3.30 -16.97
C TYR A 28 5.32 4.41 -16.36
N MET A 29 4.01 4.21 -16.26
CA MET A 29 3.08 5.14 -15.61
C MET A 29 2.88 4.84 -14.12
N ALA A 30 3.32 3.66 -13.66
CA ALA A 30 3.13 3.18 -12.31
C ALA A 30 4.21 3.70 -11.38
N ASP A 31 3.88 3.77 -10.10
CA ASP A 31 4.86 3.94 -9.03
C ASP A 31 5.43 2.57 -8.62
N LEU A 32 4.68 1.48 -8.83
CA LEU A 32 5.07 0.10 -8.55
C LEU A 32 4.50 -0.89 -9.58
N ASN A 33 5.31 -1.86 -9.97
CA ASN A 33 4.88 -3.06 -10.65
C ASN A 33 4.44 -4.12 -9.64
N VAL A 34 3.24 -4.66 -9.81
CA VAL A 34 2.62 -5.62 -8.90
C VAL A 34 2.34 -6.92 -9.63
N PHE A 35 2.86 -8.03 -9.11
CA PHE A 35 2.51 -9.36 -9.60
C PHE A 35 1.51 -10.04 -8.67
N VAL A 36 0.43 -10.56 -9.24
CA VAL A 36 -0.59 -11.30 -8.49
C VAL A 36 -0.23 -12.79 -8.51
N THR A 37 0.24 -13.32 -7.39
CA THR A 37 0.52 -14.75 -7.27
C THR A 37 -0.75 -15.54 -6.99
N ASN A 38 -0.78 -16.81 -7.41
CA ASN A 38 -1.83 -17.77 -7.06
C ASN A 38 -1.55 -18.52 -5.75
N LYS A 39 -0.44 -18.24 -5.06
CA LYS A 39 0.01 -18.95 -3.86
C LYS A 39 0.32 -17.98 -2.73
N ASP A 40 -0.46 -18.02 -1.65
CA ASP A 40 -0.28 -17.19 -0.44
C ASP A 40 1.17 -17.16 0.06
N TYR A 41 1.82 -18.33 0.16
CA TYR A 41 3.18 -18.45 0.68
C TYR A 41 4.26 -17.75 -0.16
N LYS A 42 3.97 -17.39 -1.42
CA LYS A 42 4.90 -16.68 -2.31
C LYS A 42 4.75 -15.15 -2.27
N ALA A 43 3.69 -14.64 -1.66
CA ALA A 43 3.40 -13.21 -1.63
C ALA A 43 4.24 -12.46 -0.60
N ASP A 44 4.58 -11.22 -0.93
CA ASP A 44 5.13 -10.22 0.01
C ASP A 44 4.01 -9.61 0.86
N LEU A 45 2.80 -9.47 0.29
CA LEU A 45 1.63 -8.88 0.93
C LEU A 45 0.35 -9.64 0.59
N ASN A 46 -0.42 -10.00 1.61
CA ASN A 46 -1.80 -10.43 1.43
C ASN A 46 -2.72 -9.22 1.36
N VAL A 47 -3.46 -9.10 0.27
CA VAL A 47 -4.31 -7.95 -0.02
C VAL A 47 -5.77 -8.33 0.10
N TYR A 48 -6.53 -7.58 0.90
CA TYR A 48 -7.99 -7.61 0.89
C TYR A 48 -8.52 -6.36 0.19
N LYS A 49 -9.37 -6.55 -0.83
CA LYS A 49 -10.02 -5.44 -1.53
C LYS A 49 -11.18 -4.92 -0.69
N VAL A 50 -11.04 -3.73 -0.14
CA VAL A 50 -12.11 -3.07 0.62
C VAL A 50 -13.10 -2.35 -0.30
N SER A 51 -14.32 -2.15 0.19
CA SER A 51 -15.40 -1.54 -0.58
C SER A 51 -15.44 -0.02 -0.46
N LYS A 52 -14.94 0.52 0.66
CA LYS A 52 -15.01 1.95 0.98
C LYS A 52 -13.65 2.47 1.44
N PRO A 53 -13.28 3.71 1.08
CA PRO A 53 -11.95 4.26 1.36
C PRO A 53 -11.63 4.36 2.85
N TYR A 54 -12.61 4.65 3.71
CA TYR A 54 -12.40 4.72 5.16
C TYR A 54 -12.03 3.37 5.79
N GLU A 55 -12.19 2.25 5.07
CA GLU A 55 -11.82 0.94 5.57
C GLU A 55 -10.32 0.66 5.52
N ILE A 56 -9.57 1.46 4.75
CA ILE A 56 -8.11 1.42 4.64
C ILE A 56 -7.51 1.75 6.01
N LYS A 57 -6.52 0.98 6.45
CA LYS A 57 -5.86 1.21 7.74
C LYS A 57 -4.37 0.91 7.68
N ASN A 58 -3.55 1.87 8.07
CA ASN A 58 -2.16 1.70 8.50
C ASN A 58 -1.27 0.86 7.56
N ASN A 59 -1.42 0.99 6.24
CA ASN A 59 -0.66 0.20 5.27
C ASN A 59 -0.68 -1.31 5.61
N SER A 60 -1.86 -1.88 5.87
CA SER A 60 -2.00 -3.26 6.36
C SER A 60 -2.33 -4.30 5.28
N GLY A 61 -2.46 -3.88 4.02
CA GLY A 61 -2.94 -4.72 2.91
C GLY A 61 -4.43 -4.55 2.64
N LEU A 62 -5.03 -3.47 3.12
CA LEU A 62 -6.44 -3.14 2.87
C LEU A 62 -6.50 -2.16 1.69
N TRP A 63 -6.71 -2.68 0.49
CA TRP A 63 -6.64 -1.88 -0.73
C TRP A 63 -8.01 -1.42 -1.17
N PHE A 64 -8.17 -0.11 -1.32
CA PHE A 64 -9.33 0.48 -1.99
C PHE A 64 -8.91 0.87 -3.40
N PHE A 65 -9.56 0.32 -4.41
CA PHE A 65 -9.28 0.69 -5.81
C PHE A 65 -10.15 1.89 -6.19
N THR A 66 -9.50 3.01 -6.49
CA THR A 66 -10.17 4.23 -6.95
C THR A 66 -10.11 4.35 -8.46
N ASN A 67 -11.09 5.06 -9.03
CA ASN A 67 -11.15 5.36 -10.45
C ASN A 67 -10.50 6.73 -10.78
N LYS A 68 -10.00 7.42 -9.75
CA LYS A 68 -9.48 8.79 -9.84
C LYS A 68 -7.98 8.79 -9.54
N LYS A 69 -7.16 9.00 -10.56
CA LYS A 69 -5.68 9.05 -10.45
C LYS A 69 -5.18 10.08 -9.44
N TYR A 70 -5.79 11.26 -9.39
CA TYR A 70 -5.36 12.35 -8.50
C TYR A 70 -5.68 12.09 -7.02
N ASP A 71 -6.57 11.14 -6.75
CA ASP A 71 -7.04 10.81 -5.40
C ASP A 71 -6.27 9.62 -4.82
N SER A 72 -5.52 8.85 -5.63
CA SER A 72 -4.80 7.65 -5.17
C SER A 72 -3.48 7.94 -4.48
N ASP A 73 -3.13 7.11 -3.50
CA ASP A 73 -1.83 7.14 -2.82
C ASP A 73 -0.73 6.51 -3.69
N LYS A 74 -1.07 5.47 -4.47
CA LYS A 74 -0.14 4.77 -5.37
C LYS A 74 -0.83 4.39 -6.69
N LYS A 75 -0.10 4.58 -7.78
CA LYS A 75 -0.40 4.03 -9.10
C LYS A 75 0.31 2.69 -9.25
N ILE A 76 -0.43 1.64 -9.61
CA ILE A 76 0.16 0.31 -9.83
C ILE A 76 -0.12 -0.18 -11.24
N PHE A 77 0.87 -0.88 -11.79
CA PHE A 77 0.71 -1.69 -13.00
C PHE A 77 0.73 -3.16 -12.58
N PHE A 78 -0.24 -3.94 -13.05
CA PHE A 78 -0.21 -5.39 -12.85
C PHE A 78 0.63 -6.03 -13.95
N CYS A 79 1.78 -6.60 -13.58
CA CYS A 79 2.67 -7.26 -14.53
C CYS A 79 2.35 -8.76 -14.66
N ASP A 80 2.75 -9.34 -15.79
CA ASP A 80 2.45 -10.74 -16.13
C ASP A 80 3.45 -11.72 -15.52
N TYR A 81 4.66 -11.26 -15.18
CA TYR A 81 5.73 -12.12 -14.70
C TYR A 81 6.32 -11.69 -13.35
N GLU A 82 6.61 -12.67 -12.50
CA GLU A 82 7.10 -12.46 -11.13
C GLU A 82 8.40 -11.63 -11.09
N TYR A 83 9.32 -11.83 -12.04
CA TYR A 83 10.60 -11.13 -12.09
C TYR A 83 10.49 -9.63 -12.45
N GLN A 84 9.33 -9.17 -12.93
CA GLN A 84 9.07 -7.77 -13.27
C GLN A 84 8.52 -6.97 -12.08
N ALA A 85 8.20 -7.65 -10.98
CA ALA A 85 7.43 -7.07 -9.89
C ALA A 85 8.32 -6.48 -8.80
N ASP A 86 7.98 -5.27 -8.37
CA ASP A 86 8.51 -4.68 -7.14
C ASP A 86 7.82 -5.34 -5.92
N LEU A 87 6.52 -5.62 -6.04
CA LEU A 87 5.69 -6.19 -4.98
C LEU A 87 4.88 -7.39 -5.48
N LYS A 88 4.98 -8.52 -4.77
CA LYS A 88 4.14 -9.70 -5.02
C LYS A 88 2.95 -9.72 -4.06
N ILE A 89 1.74 -9.81 -4.60
CA ILE A 89 0.53 -9.84 -3.77
C ILE A 89 -0.26 -11.13 -3.95
N PHE A 90 -0.99 -11.51 -2.90
CA PHE A 90 -2.03 -12.54 -2.96
C PHE A 90 -3.35 -11.95 -2.46
N PHE A 91 -4.41 -12.03 -3.28
CA PHE A 91 -5.72 -11.55 -2.87
C PHE A 91 -6.40 -12.54 -1.92
N VAL A 92 -6.77 -12.07 -0.73
CA VAL A 92 -7.46 -12.86 0.29
C VAL A 92 -8.96 -12.56 0.32
N LYS A 93 -9.75 -13.50 0.85
CA LYS A 93 -11.23 -13.41 0.89
C LYS A 93 -11.77 -12.71 2.12
N LYS A 94 -11.00 -12.62 3.21
CA LYS A 94 -11.46 -12.03 4.47
C LYS A 94 -10.50 -10.95 4.95
N LYS A 95 -11.06 -9.85 5.46
CA LYS A 95 -10.31 -8.65 5.90
C LYS A 95 -9.16 -8.96 6.87
N TYR A 96 -9.38 -9.85 7.84
CA TYR A 96 -8.37 -10.20 8.84
C TYR A 96 -7.18 -10.99 8.27
N GLN A 97 -7.27 -11.49 7.04
CA GLN A 97 -6.18 -12.21 6.39
C GLN A 97 -5.20 -11.25 5.69
N ALA A 98 -5.55 -9.97 5.54
CA ALA A 98 -4.67 -8.95 5.00
C ALA A 98 -3.53 -8.69 5.98
N LYS A 99 -2.31 -8.89 5.51
CA LYS A 99 -1.09 -8.66 6.29
C LYS A 99 0.13 -8.67 5.39
N TRP A 100 1.13 -7.92 5.79
CA TRP A 100 2.48 -8.05 5.24
C TRP A 100 3.08 -9.38 5.66
N LYS A 101 3.69 -10.07 4.69
CA LYS A 101 4.50 -11.27 4.90
C LYS A 101 5.98 -10.93 4.82
N ASN A 102 6.33 -9.96 4.00
CA ASN A 102 7.66 -9.37 3.92
C ASN A 102 7.62 -7.93 4.46
N SER A 103 8.10 -7.72 5.69
CA SER A 103 8.11 -6.40 6.32
C SER A 103 9.09 -5.42 5.70
N GLU A 104 10.16 -5.90 5.07
CA GLU A 104 11.20 -5.06 4.45
C GLU A 104 10.61 -4.25 3.29
N LYS A 105 9.60 -4.77 2.60
CA LYS A 105 8.93 -4.13 1.47
C LYS A 105 7.79 -3.15 1.85
N LYS A 106 7.50 -2.97 3.14
CA LYS A 106 6.43 -2.06 3.59
C LYS A 106 6.59 -0.63 3.07
N HIS A 107 7.83 -0.18 2.96
CA HIS A 107 8.20 1.16 2.47
C HIS A 107 7.67 1.48 1.08
N LEU A 108 7.40 0.46 0.23
CA LEU A 108 6.85 0.66 -1.11
C LEU A 108 5.46 1.35 -1.09
N LEU A 109 4.68 1.14 -0.03
CA LEU A 109 3.30 1.64 0.09
C LEU A 109 3.14 2.77 1.12
N PHE A 110 4.22 3.47 1.51
CA PHE A 110 4.13 4.71 2.30
C PHE A 110 4.19 5.96 1.42
#